data_AF-A0A7W4A4U4-F1
#
_entry.id   AF-A0A7W4A4U4-F1
#
_cell.length_a   1.000
_cell.length_b   1.000
_cell.length_c   1.000
_cell.angle_alpha   90.00
_cell.angle_beta   90.00
_cell.angle_gamma   90.00
#
_symmetry.space_group_name_H-M   'P 1'
#
loop_
_entity.id
_entity.type
_entity.pdbx_description
1 polymer ?
#
loop_
_entity_poly.entity_id
_entity_poly.type
_entity_poly.pdbx_seq_one_letter_code
_entity_poly.pdbx_strand_id
1 'polypeptide(L)'
;MHTSLSKKATEKFKFLFYVEQNYSFDILRPIQKVAIELGYQVKWLIVGKEASSQYLQEKDEQSISIDDAITYKADAVFVPGNHVPAFIPGIKVQVFHGLNQSKRGNVYPERGLFDLYCTEGPQRTEMLLNAIQNKSHCKVVQTGWVKLDSLFQYQAKVSFSRPQILFASTFSTSLSCAELVYEEIKRLSQNNQWQWIITLHPKMAQSTVQKYKALESDNLVFFENDQVIEALHRADIMICDNSSVFQEFLLLNKPVITVNNRAPMDCFINITQPAELKGAINQALSPSPSLIDSIKEYGPSVTPYLDGKSSLRVVSAVEGMIESGWVDSKPKNIIQNIKLRKKLKYWKF
;
A
#
# COMPACT_ATOMS: atom_id res chain seq x y z
N MET A 1 26.31 -5.30 29.26
CA MET A 1 25.84 -4.07 29.93
C MET A 1 24.43 -3.78 29.45
N HIS A 2 23.44 -4.07 30.28
CA HIS A 2 22.03 -3.77 30.01
C HIS A 2 21.80 -2.28 30.21
N THR A 3 21.64 -1.54 29.12
CA THR A 3 21.12 -0.17 29.18
C THR A 3 19.63 -0.23 29.49
N SER A 4 19.28 0.10 30.73
CA SER A 4 17.90 0.31 31.15
C SER A 4 17.30 1.46 30.35
N LEU A 5 16.31 1.16 29.53
CA LEU A 5 15.37 2.16 29.03
C LEU A 5 14.68 2.76 30.25
N SER A 6 15.09 3.98 30.63
CA SER A 6 14.42 4.74 31.67
C SER A 6 12.97 4.95 31.20
N LYS A 7 12.00 4.42 31.94
CA LYS A 7 10.58 4.73 31.78
C LYS A 7 10.36 6.21 32.10
N LYS A 8 10.67 7.10 31.15
CA LYS A 8 9.96 8.38 31.04
C LYS A 8 8.50 7.99 30.83
N ALA A 9 7.57 8.57 31.59
CA ALA A 9 6.16 8.43 31.28
C ALA A 9 5.99 8.82 29.81
N THR A 10 5.70 7.86 28.93
CA THR A 10 5.59 8.10 27.49
C THR A 10 4.50 9.14 27.30
N GLU A 11 4.89 10.31 26.80
CA GLU A 11 3.94 11.35 26.44
C GLU A 11 2.95 10.74 25.44
N LYS A 12 1.66 10.79 25.76
CA LYS A 12 0.64 10.14 24.92
C LYS A 12 0.34 11.05 23.73
N PHE A 13 1.03 10.82 22.62
CA PHE A 13 0.78 11.57 21.40
C PHE A 13 -0.62 11.29 20.83
N LYS A 14 -1.14 12.29 20.13
CA LYS A 14 -2.42 12.27 19.42
C LYS A 14 -2.16 12.31 17.93
N PHE A 15 -2.54 11.25 17.23
CA PHE A 15 -2.43 11.16 15.79
C PHE A 15 -3.79 11.33 15.12
N LEU A 16 -3.81 12.09 14.03
CA LEU A 16 -4.97 12.23 13.16
C LEU A 16 -4.65 11.62 11.80
N PHE A 17 -5.51 10.74 11.32
CA PHE A 17 -5.40 10.12 10.01
C PHE A 17 -6.32 10.85 9.04
N TYR A 18 -5.74 11.60 8.10
CA TYR A 18 -6.49 12.37 7.12
C TYR A 18 -6.67 11.53 5.84
N VAL A 19 -7.92 11.12 5.59
CA VAL A 19 -8.27 10.11 4.59
C VAL A 19 -9.17 10.70 3.50
N GLU A 20 -8.67 10.74 2.26
CA GLU A 20 -9.44 11.20 1.10
C GLU A 20 -9.89 10.07 0.16
N GLN A 21 -9.36 8.86 0.33
CA GLN A 21 -9.56 7.71 -0.57
C GLN A 21 -9.62 6.41 0.23
N ASN A 22 -10.45 5.43 -0.19
CA ASN A 22 -10.58 4.13 0.48
C ASN A 22 -9.25 3.36 0.64
N TYR A 23 -8.30 3.46 -0.29
CA TYR A 23 -7.00 2.78 -0.13
C TYR A 23 -6.21 3.28 1.10
N SER A 24 -6.55 4.45 1.64
CA SER A 24 -5.81 5.07 2.74
C SER A 24 -5.94 4.27 4.03
N PHE A 25 -7.04 3.54 4.20
CA PHE A 25 -7.24 2.69 5.37
C PHE A 25 -6.13 1.64 5.44
N ASP A 26 -5.92 0.85 4.37
CA ASP A 26 -4.90 -0.22 4.36
C ASP A 26 -3.47 0.28 4.64
N ILE A 27 -3.15 1.50 4.21
CA ILE A 27 -1.84 2.15 4.46
C ILE A 27 -1.69 2.54 5.92
N LEU A 28 -2.76 3.07 6.53
CA LEU A 28 -2.72 3.67 7.85
C LEU A 28 -3.01 2.65 8.98
N ARG A 29 -3.64 1.51 8.68
CA ARG A 29 -3.91 0.45 9.66
C ARG A 29 -2.65 -0.04 10.40
N PRO A 30 -1.53 -0.33 9.72
CA PRO A 30 -0.29 -0.69 10.42
C PRO A 30 0.24 0.38 11.36
N ILE A 31 0.15 1.66 10.97
CA ILE A 31 0.53 2.80 11.81
C ILE A 31 -0.40 2.90 13.02
N GLN A 32 -1.71 2.70 12.83
CA GLN A 32 -2.66 2.67 13.92
C GLN A 32 -2.28 1.63 14.97
N LYS A 33 -1.98 0.41 14.52
CA LYS A 33 -1.63 -0.72 15.38
C LYS A 33 -0.43 -0.36 16.26
N VAL A 34 0.65 0.13 15.64
CA VAL A 34 1.85 0.56 16.37
C VAL A 34 1.55 1.71 17.34
N ALA A 35 0.79 2.72 16.91
CA ALA A 35 0.44 3.85 17.77
C ALA A 35 -0.36 3.41 19.01
N ILE A 36 -1.34 2.52 18.84
CA ILE A 36 -2.14 1.96 19.94
C ILE A 36 -1.25 1.12 20.87
N GLU A 37 -0.35 0.28 20.33
CA GLU A 37 0.60 -0.52 21.12
C GLU A 37 1.54 0.35 21.97
N LEU A 38 1.89 1.56 21.50
CA LEU A 38 2.67 2.56 22.24
C LEU A 38 1.82 3.41 23.22
N GLY A 39 0.50 3.24 23.22
CA GLY A 39 -0.43 3.95 24.11
C GLY A 39 -0.86 5.33 23.61
N TYR A 40 -0.68 5.63 22.32
CA TYR A 40 -1.11 6.86 21.66
C TYR A 40 -2.57 6.84 21.27
N GLN A 41 -3.14 8.03 21.06
CA GLN A 41 -4.53 8.20 20.62
C GLN A 41 -4.56 8.39 19.11
N VAL A 42 -5.51 7.74 18.43
CA VAL A 42 -5.65 7.84 16.98
C VAL A 42 -7.09 8.21 16.63
N LYS A 43 -7.27 9.24 15.81
CA LYS A 43 -8.57 9.56 15.20
C LYS A 43 -8.51 9.55 13.67
N TRP A 44 -9.58 9.10 13.05
CA TRP A 44 -9.76 9.13 11.60
C TRP A 44 -10.59 10.34 11.19
N LEU A 45 -10.08 11.16 10.28
CA LEU A 45 -10.83 12.21 9.59
C LEU A 45 -11.02 11.80 8.13
N ILE A 46 -12.25 11.43 7.80
CA ILE A 46 -12.65 11.04 6.45
C ILE A 46 -13.20 12.25 5.72
N VAL A 47 -12.68 12.56 4.54
CA VAL A 47 -13.09 13.72 3.76
C VAL A 47 -13.40 13.37 2.31
N GLY A 48 -14.35 14.09 1.73
CA GLY A 48 -14.78 13.86 0.35
C GLY A 48 -15.76 12.68 0.22
N LYS A 49 -15.92 12.20 -1.01
CA LYS A 49 -16.85 11.11 -1.35
C LYS A 49 -16.16 9.80 -1.75
N GLU A 50 -14.85 9.85 -1.98
CA GLU A 50 -14.04 8.71 -2.43
C GLU A 50 -13.53 7.85 -1.27
N ALA A 51 -13.72 8.31 -0.04
CA ALA A 51 -13.50 7.55 1.18
C ALA A 51 -14.83 7.34 1.90
N SER A 52 -15.07 6.13 2.40
CA SER A 52 -16.27 5.76 3.14
C SER A 52 -15.94 5.35 4.56
N SER A 53 -16.77 5.77 5.52
CA SER A 53 -16.69 5.37 6.93
C SER A 53 -16.98 3.89 7.16
N GLN A 54 -17.51 3.17 6.17
CA GLN A 54 -17.70 1.71 6.25
C GLN A 54 -16.39 0.93 6.41
N TYR A 55 -15.24 1.54 6.07
CA TYR A 55 -13.92 0.94 6.25
C TYR A 55 -13.35 1.18 7.66
N LEU A 56 -14.07 1.90 8.53
CA LEU A 56 -13.75 1.99 9.95
C LEU A 56 -14.10 0.67 10.66
N GLN A 57 -13.25 0.29 11.60
CA GLN A 57 -13.48 -0.82 12.51
C GLN A 57 -14.26 -0.32 13.74
N GLU A 58 -14.92 -1.24 14.44
CA GLU A 58 -15.79 -0.91 15.59
C GLU A 58 -15.09 -0.09 16.69
N LYS A 59 -13.78 -0.30 16.89
CA LYS A 59 -12.98 0.40 17.91
C LYS A 59 -12.30 1.67 17.40
N ASP A 60 -12.53 2.06 16.14
CA ASP A 60 -11.96 3.28 15.60
C ASP A 60 -12.64 4.52 16.16
N GLU A 61 -11.85 5.49 16.58
CA GLU A 61 -12.36 6.83 16.86
C GLU A 61 -12.36 7.69 15.60
N GLN A 62 -13.48 8.34 15.31
CA GLN A 62 -13.62 9.24 14.18
C GLN A 62 -13.74 10.70 14.63
N SER A 63 -13.04 11.59 13.94
CA SER A 63 -13.35 13.02 13.93
C SER A 63 -14.42 13.27 12.86
N ILE A 64 -15.67 13.48 13.28
CA ILE A 64 -16.82 13.55 12.36
C ILE A 64 -16.90 14.87 11.58
N SER A 65 -16.15 15.89 11.99
CA SER A 65 -16.06 17.19 11.32
C SER A 65 -14.65 17.78 11.31
N ILE A 66 -14.46 18.82 10.50
CA ILE A 66 -13.21 19.61 10.48
C ILE A 66 -13.00 20.35 11.81
N ASP A 67 -14.09 20.86 12.42
CA ASP A 67 -14.04 21.50 13.75
C ASP A 67 -13.54 20.51 14.81
N ASP A 68 -14.02 19.27 14.78
CA ASP A 68 -13.55 18.21 15.71
C ASP A 68 -12.08 17.88 15.49
N ALA A 69 -11.64 17.78 14.24
CA ALA A 69 -10.25 17.51 13.91
C ALA A 69 -9.29 18.63 14.36
N ILE A 70 -9.74 19.89 14.31
CA ILE A 70 -8.99 21.03 14.83
C ILE A 70 -8.96 21.01 16.36
N THR A 71 -10.12 20.80 16.99
CA THR A 71 -10.28 20.76 18.45
C THR A 71 -9.53 19.60 19.09
N TYR A 72 -9.38 18.50 18.35
CA TYR A 72 -8.60 17.34 18.78
C TYR A 72 -7.13 17.67 19.06
N LYS A 73 -6.58 18.70 18.38
CA LYS A 73 -5.19 19.18 18.54
C LYS A 73 -4.20 18.01 18.45
N ALA A 74 -4.21 17.33 17.30
CA ALA A 74 -3.26 16.26 17.04
C ALA A 74 -1.82 16.79 17.02
N ASP A 75 -0.89 15.98 17.51
CA ASP A 75 0.55 16.23 17.42
C ASP A 75 1.07 15.96 16.01
N ALA A 76 0.47 14.97 15.33
CA ALA A 76 0.77 14.64 13.94
C ALA A 76 -0.48 14.26 13.13
N VAL A 77 -0.45 14.61 11.84
CA VAL A 77 -1.48 14.29 10.85
C VAL A 77 -0.85 13.45 9.74
N PHE A 78 -1.29 12.19 9.62
CA PHE A 78 -0.80 11.23 8.64
C PHE A 78 -1.65 11.27 7.38
N VAL A 79 -0.98 11.31 6.22
CA VAL A 79 -1.63 11.60 4.94
C VAL A 79 -1.05 10.68 3.86
N PRO A 80 -1.83 9.70 3.37
CA PRO A 80 -1.47 8.92 2.18
C PRO A 80 -1.62 9.70 0.86
N GLY A 81 -2.51 10.69 0.85
CA GLY A 81 -2.79 11.54 -0.31
C GLY A 81 -1.75 12.66 -0.51
N ASN A 82 -1.91 13.46 -1.56
CA ASN A 82 -0.94 14.49 -1.96
C ASN A 82 -1.21 15.90 -1.39
N HIS A 83 -2.30 16.06 -0.63
CA HIS A 83 -2.74 17.34 -0.12
C HIS A 83 -3.24 17.21 1.31
N VAL A 84 -2.98 18.23 2.12
CA VAL A 84 -3.44 18.33 3.50
C VAL A 84 -3.71 19.79 3.84
N PRO A 85 -4.82 20.10 4.55
CA PRO A 85 -5.10 21.47 4.98
C PRO A 85 -4.12 21.94 6.05
N ALA A 86 -3.54 23.13 5.86
CA ALA A 86 -2.61 23.73 6.81
C ALA A 86 -3.28 24.16 8.13
N PHE A 87 -4.60 24.39 8.12
CA PHE A 87 -5.34 24.87 9.29
C PHE A 87 -5.71 23.78 10.30
N ILE A 88 -5.52 22.49 9.97
CA ILE A 88 -5.60 21.42 10.97
C ILE A 88 -4.28 21.45 11.76
N PRO A 89 -4.24 21.43 13.09
CA PRO A 89 -3.00 21.41 13.87
C PRO A 89 -2.16 20.13 13.69
N GLY A 90 -0.89 20.17 14.11
CA GLY A 90 0.04 19.03 14.13
C GLY A 90 0.99 18.93 12.94
N ILE A 91 2.07 18.17 13.10
CA ILE A 91 3.06 17.89 12.05
C ILE A 91 2.39 17.17 10.88
N LYS A 92 2.62 17.62 9.65
CA LYS A 92 2.06 17.01 8.43
C LYS A 92 3.00 15.93 7.92
N VAL A 93 2.56 14.67 8.06
CA VAL A 93 3.34 13.48 7.73
C VAL A 93 2.79 12.86 6.45
N GLN A 94 3.60 12.88 5.39
CA GLN A 94 3.30 12.16 4.16
C GLN A 94 3.76 10.70 4.30
N VAL A 95 2.83 9.78 4.08
CA VAL A 95 3.11 8.36 3.81
C VAL A 95 2.63 8.03 2.39
N PHE A 96 3.19 7.00 1.74
CA PHE A 96 2.95 6.77 0.32
C PHE A 96 2.09 5.54 0.05
N HIS A 97 1.19 5.66 -0.94
CA HIS A 97 0.30 4.56 -1.34
C HIS A 97 1.01 3.39 -2.02
N GLY A 98 2.01 3.67 -2.85
CA GLY A 98 2.70 2.63 -3.58
C GLY A 98 4.17 2.96 -3.79
N LEU A 99 4.92 1.91 -4.12
CA LEU A 99 6.33 1.98 -4.45
C LEU A 99 6.53 2.89 -5.66
N ASN A 100 7.44 3.85 -5.53
CA ASN A 100 7.98 4.57 -6.66
C ASN A 100 8.85 3.60 -7.44
N GLN A 101 8.27 2.92 -8.41
CA GLN A 101 9.02 2.30 -9.50
C GLN A 101 8.70 3.16 -10.70
N SER A 102 9.49 4.20 -10.92
CA SER A 102 9.21 5.14 -12.00
C SER A 102 9.32 4.43 -13.35
N LYS A 103 8.20 3.90 -13.88
CA LYS A 103 8.08 3.58 -15.32
C LYS A 103 8.04 4.87 -16.18
N ARG A 104 8.19 6.06 -15.57
CA ARG A 104 7.96 7.37 -16.21
C ARG A 104 8.94 8.51 -15.85
N GLY A 105 9.96 8.29 -15.02
CA GLY A 105 10.95 9.34 -14.68
C GLY A 105 10.37 10.64 -14.09
N ASN A 106 9.12 10.64 -13.62
CA ASN A 106 8.45 11.85 -13.17
C ASN A 106 9.01 12.30 -11.82
N VAL A 107 9.59 13.50 -11.77
CA VAL A 107 10.00 14.17 -10.53
C VAL A 107 8.80 14.26 -9.57
N TYR A 108 9.01 13.97 -8.29
CA TYR A 108 7.96 14.12 -7.29
C TYR A 108 7.64 15.62 -7.12
N PRO A 109 6.39 16.06 -7.34
CA PRO A 109 6.03 17.47 -7.24
C PRO A 109 5.91 17.86 -5.76
N GLU A 110 7.01 18.25 -5.14
CA GLU A 110 7.05 18.79 -3.77
C GLU A 110 6.29 20.12 -3.71
N ARG A 111 5.27 20.21 -2.84
CA ARG A 111 4.31 21.35 -2.79
C ARG A 111 4.44 22.24 -1.56
N GLY A 112 5.38 21.97 -0.65
CA GLY A 112 5.51 22.67 0.63
C GLY A 112 4.32 22.45 1.57
N LEU A 113 3.66 21.28 1.51
CA LEU A 113 2.48 20.98 2.33
C LEU A 113 2.79 20.08 3.53
N PHE A 114 3.93 19.37 3.49
CA PHE A 114 4.31 18.38 4.49
C PHE A 114 5.55 18.81 5.25
N ASP A 115 5.57 18.49 6.53
CA ASP A 115 6.70 18.68 7.43
C ASP A 115 7.63 17.45 7.37
N LEU A 116 7.06 16.25 7.28
CA LEU A 116 7.80 14.99 7.24
C LEU A 116 7.37 14.15 6.05
N TYR A 117 8.33 13.70 5.26
CA TYR A 117 8.14 12.70 4.22
C TYR A 117 8.71 11.37 4.67
N CYS A 118 7.85 10.37 4.88
CA CYS A 118 8.23 9.00 5.24
C CYS A 118 8.24 8.14 3.97
N THR A 119 9.40 8.01 3.35
CA THR A 119 9.55 7.39 2.02
C THR A 119 9.68 5.88 2.09
N GLU A 120 9.15 5.22 1.06
CA GLU A 120 9.02 3.77 0.99
C GLU A 120 10.26 3.03 0.46
N GLY A 121 11.14 3.74 -0.25
CA GLY A 121 12.30 3.18 -0.92
C GLY A 121 13.36 4.23 -1.31
N PRO A 122 14.55 3.79 -1.73
CA PRO A 122 15.69 4.68 -1.95
C PRO A 122 15.42 5.65 -3.10
N GLN A 123 14.79 5.18 -4.18
CA GLN A 123 14.49 6.00 -5.35
C GLN A 123 13.66 7.26 -4.99
N ARG A 124 12.55 7.10 -4.25
CA ARG A 124 11.74 8.26 -3.83
C ARG A 124 12.51 9.15 -2.85
N THR A 125 13.27 8.53 -1.95
CA THR A 125 14.09 9.25 -0.96
C THR A 125 15.04 10.21 -1.67
N GLU A 126 15.83 9.71 -2.63
CA GLU A 126 16.75 10.52 -3.42
C GLU A 126 16.03 11.61 -4.22
N MET A 127 14.93 11.28 -4.89
CA MET A 127 14.14 12.27 -5.64
C MET A 127 13.64 13.41 -4.75
N LEU A 128 13.15 13.09 -3.55
CA LEU A 128 12.67 14.10 -2.61
C LEU A 128 13.82 14.92 -2.04
N LEU A 129 14.92 14.29 -1.60
CA LEU A 129 16.12 14.99 -1.13
C LEU A 129 16.63 16.00 -2.18
N ASN A 130 16.66 15.59 -3.45
CA ASN A 130 17.03 16.47 -4.56
C ASN A 130 16.01 17.59 -4.80
N ALA A 131 14.71 17.34 -4.62
CA ALA A 131 13.65 18.33 -4.79
C ALA A 131 13.57 19.33 -3.62
N ILE A 132 13.97 18.92 -2.42
CA ILE A 132 13.96 19.77 -1.24
C ILE A 132 15.26 20.58 -1.07
N GLN A 133 16.40 20.05 -1.53
CA GLN A 133 17.72 20.68 -1.37
C GLN A 133 17.93 21.22 0.06
N ASN A 134 18.11 22.53 0.22
CA ASN A 134 18.35 23.23 1.49
C ASN A 134 17.07 23.82 2.12
N LYS A 135 15.87 23.39 1.70
CA LYS A 135 14.62 23.87 2.30
C LYS A 135 14.54 23.38 3.76
N SER A 136 14.43 24.32 4.69
CA SER A 136 14.34 24.04 6.13
C SER A 136 12.94 23.62 6.59
N HIS A 137 11.93 23.68 5.71
CA HIS A 137 10.53 23.47 6.08
C HIS A 137 10.07 22.01 6.10
N CYS A 138 10.94 21.07 5.76
CA CYS A 138 10.58 19.64 5.82
C CYS A 138 11.79 18.74 6.05
N LYS A 139 11.52 17.51 6.49
CA LYS A 139 12.48 16.41 6.61
C LYS A 139 12.04 15.24 5.75
N VAL A 140 13.01 14.48 5.24
CA VAL A 140 12.78 13.22 4.52
C VAL A 140 13.45 12.11 5.31
N VAL A 141 12.69 11.05 5.62
CA VAL A 141 13.18 9.87 6.34
C VAL A 141 12.73 8.63 5.58
N GLN A 142 13.69 7.77 5.22
CA GLN A 142 13.40 6.50 4.58
C GLN A 142 12.93 5.49 5.64
N THR A 143 11.64 5.19 5.63
CA THR A 143 10.99 4.32 6.63
C THR A 143 10.57 2.97 6.06
N GLY A 144 10.62 2.80 4.75
CA GLY A 144 10.08 1.63 4.07
C GLY A 144 8.57 1.73 3.87
N TRP A 145 8.00 0.72 3.23
CA TRP A 145 6.60 0.76 2.82
C TRP A 145 5.69 0.16 3.90
N VAL A 146 4.90 1.02 4.57
CA VAL A 146 4.02 0.62 5.68
C VAL A 146 3.04 -0.50 5.36
N LYS A 147 2.63 -0.65 4.08
CA LYS A 147 1.77 -1.76 3.66
C LYS A 147 2.44 -3.13 3.84
N LEU A 148 3.77 -3.18 3.80
CA LEU A 148 4.54 -4.41 3.99
C LEU A 148 4.49 -4.93 5.42
N ASP A 149 4.15 -4.09 6.40
CA ASP A 149 3.95 -4.54 7.77
C ASP A 149 2.79 -5.54 7.82
N SER A 150 1.64 -5.22 7.21
CA SER A 150 0.52 -6.16 7.10
C SER A 150 0.89 -7.40 6.30
N LEU A 151 1.68 -7.22 5.23
CA LEU A 151 2.10 -8.33 4.38
C LEU A 151 3.00 -9.31 5.14
N PHE A 152 4.05 -8.84 5.81
CA PHE A 152 5.03 -9.71 6.47
C PHE A 152 4.59 -10.21 7.84
N GLN A 153 3.68 -9.51 8.53
CA GLN A 153 3.12 -9.97 9.81
C GLN A 153 1.91 -10.90 9.64
N TYR A 154 1.46 -11.16 8.41
CA TYR A 154 0.35 -12.06 8.17
C TYR A 154 0.72 -13.50 8.59
N GLN A 155 -0.18 -14.14 9.34
CA GLN A 155 -0.03 -15.51 9.78
C GLN A 155 -1.03 -16.40 9.05
N ALA A 156 -0.51 -17.27 8.17
CA ALA A 156 -1.33 -18.27 7.51
C ALA A 156 -1.86 -19.28 8.54
N LYS A 157 -3.16 -19.57 8.47
CA LYS A 157 -3.85 -20.47 9.42
C LYS A 157 -4.11 -21.87 8.85
N VAL A 158 -3.96 -22.03 7.54
CA VAL A 158 -4.40 -23.22 6.81
C VAL A 158 -3.32 -23.61 5.82
N SER A 159 -3.02 -24.91 5.75
CA SER A 159 -2.24 -25.51 4.67
C SER A 159 -3.17 -26.19 3.67
N PHE A 160 -2.76 -26.19 2.40
CA PHE A 160 -3.53 -26.79 1.31
C PHE A 160 -2.70 -27.88 0.64
N SER A 161 -3.33 -29.00 0.29
CA SER A 161 -2.66 -30.14 -0.35
C SER A 161 -2.43 -29.95 -1.85
N ARG A 162 -3.23 -29.10 -2.49
CA ARG A 162 -3.12 -28.75 -3.90
C ARG A 162 -2.34 -27.46 -4.07
N PRO A 163 -1.59 -27.27 -5.16
CA PRO A 163 -1.02 -25.97 -5.48
C PRO A 163 -2.11 -24.91 -5.62
N GLN A 164 -1.86 -23.75 -5.02
CA GLN A 164 -2.75 -22.61 -4.98
C GLN A 164 -2.28 -21.57 -6.01
N ILE A 165 -3.14 -21.18 -6.94
CA ILE A 165 -2.83 -20.26 -8.04
C ILE A 165 -3.64 -18.97 -7.84
N LEU A 166 -2.97 -17.85 -7.66
CA LEU A 166 -3.61 -16.54 -7.64
C LEU A 166 -3.66 -15.93 -9.03
N PHE A 167 -4.85 -15.64 -9.55
CA PHE A 167 -5.01 -14.80 -10.73
C PHE A 167 -5.40 -13.39 -10.32
N ALA A 168 -4.67 -12.40 -10.83
CA ALA A 168 -4.98 -10.99 -10.62
C ALA A 168 -4.84 -10.15 -11.90
N SER A 169 -5.71 -9.16 -12.10
CA SER A 169 -5.67 -8.33 -13.30
C SER A 169 -6.01 -6.86 -13.02
N THR A 170 -5.33 -5.95 -13.74
CA THR A 170 -5.64 -4.52 -13.71
C THR A 170 -6.90 -4.20 -14.52
N PHE A 171 -7.50 -3.03 -14.27
CA PHE A 171 -8.76 -2.61 -14.90
C PHE A 171 -8.61 -1.93 -16.26
N SER A 172 -7.39 -1.49 -16.61
CA SER A 172 -7.18 -0.74 -17.86
C SER A 172 -7.21 -1.69 -19.04
N THR A 173 -8.14 -1.52 -19.97
CA THR A 173 -8.38 -2.46 -21.10
C THR A 173 -7.12 -2.77 -21.91
N SER A 174 -6.23 -1.79 -22.13
CA SER A 174 -4.98 -1.98 -22.88
C SER A 174 -3.84 -2.64 -22.09
N LEU A 175 -4.06 -2.90 -20.80
CA LEU A 175 -3.09 -3.47 -19.86
C LEU A 175 -3.59 -4.75 -19.19
N SER A 176 -4.90 -4.98 -19.21
CA SER A 176 -5.58 -6.08 -18.56
C SER A 176 -5.44 -7.36 -19.36
N CYS A 177 -5.18 -8.48 -18.68
CA CYS A 177 -5.29 -9.81 -19.28
C CYS A 177 -6.61 -10.54 -18.95
N ALA A 178 -7.48 -10.00 -18.09
CA ALA A 178 -8.70 -10.67 -17.60
C ALA A 178 -9.55 -11.28 -18.72
N GLU A 179 -9.94 -10.48 -19.72
CA GLU A 179 -10.75 -11.02 -20.82
C GLU A 179 -9.94 -11.95 -21.74
N LEU A 180 -8.64 -11.72 -21.89
CA LEU A 180 -7.77 -12.49 -22.78
C LEU A 180 -7.60 -13.95 -22.29
N VAL A 181 -7.44 -14.16 -20.98
CA VAL A 181 -7.17 -15.48 -20.41
C VAL A 181 -8.41 -16.17 -19.86
N TYR A 182 -9.57 -15.51 -19.88
CA TYR A 182 -10.80 -16.01 -19.26
C TYR A 182 -11.16 -17.44 -19.68
N GLU A 183 -11.22 -17.72 -20.99
CA GLU A 183 -11.60 -19.06 -21.48
C GLU A 183 -10.59 -20.13 -21.09
N GLU A 184 -9.30 -19.79 -21.03
CA GLU A 184 -8.27 -20.74 -20.61
C GLU A 184 -8.31 -21.01 -19.11
N ILE A 185 -8.51 -19.98 -18.27
CA ILE A 185 -8.71 -20.17 -16.83
C ILE A 185 -9.97 -20.99 -16.57
N LYS A 186 -11.07 -20.70 -17.28
CA LYS A 186 -12.31 -21.48 -17.19
C LYS A 186 -12.07 -22.94 -17.54
N ARG A 187 -11.32 -23.22 -18.60
CA ARG A 187 -10.98 -24.58 -19.03
C ARG A 187 -10.09 -25.30 -18.02
N LEU A 188 -9.04 -24.64 -17.51
CA LEU A 188 -8.07 -25.24 -16.58
C LEU A 188 -8.64 -25.43 -15.17
N SER A 189 -9.58 -24.59 -14.75
CA SER A 189 -10.23 -24.69 -13.42
C SER A 189 -11.25 -25.83 -13.32
N GLN A 190 -11.64 -26.47 -14.43
CA GLN A 190 -12.51 -27.67 -14.39
C GLN A 190 -11.79 -28.89 -13.79
N ASN A 191 -10.46 -28.87 -13.77
CA ASN A 191 -9.65 -29.99 -13.32
C ASN A 191 -9.23 -29.76 -11.86
N ASN A 192 -9.21 -30.81 -11.04
CA ASN A 192 -8.84 -30.73 -9.63
C ASN A 192 -7.32 -30.60 -9.37
N GLN A 193 -6.53 -30.32 -10.41
CA GLN A 193 -5.06 -30.23 -10.34
C GLN A 193 -4.60 -29.06 -9.46
N TRP A 194 -5.33 -27.94 -9.48
CA TRP A 194 -4.98 -26.72 -8.76
C TRP A 194 -6.21 -26.11 -8.09
N GLN A 195 -5.97 -25.31 -7.06
CA GLN A 195 -6.97 -24.38 -6.55
C GLN A 195 -6.70 -23.00 -7.14
N TRP A 196 -7.69 -22.45 -7.82
CA TRP A 196 -7.66 -21.08 -8.33
C TRP A 196 -8.24 -20.12 -7.31
N ILE A 197 -7.55 -19.00 -7.13
CA ILE A 197 -7.98 -17.86 -6.32
C ILE A 197 -8.01 -16.68 -7.26
N ILE A 198 -9.18 -16.10 -7.49
CA ILE A 198 -9.35 -14.98 -8.41
C ILE A 198 -9.51 -13.70 -7.61
N THR A 199 -8.72 -12.67 -7.92
CA THR A 199 -8.96 -11.32 -7.39
C THR A 199 -8.81 -10.29 -8.50
N LEU A 200 -9.73 -9.33 -8.61
CA LEU A 200 -9.69 -8.32 -9.67
C LEU A 200 -9.66 -6.93 -9.07
N HIS A 201 -8.96 -6.01 -9.74
CA HIS A 201 -8.82 -4.63 -9.27
C HIS A 201 -10.20 -4.00 -9.00
N PRO A 202 -10.39 -3.16 -7.96
CA PRO A 202 -11.72 -2.61 -7.58
C PRO A 202 -12.43 -1.82 -8.70
N LYS A 203 -11.65 -1.28 -9.63
CA LYS A 203 -12.13 -0.54 -10.82
C LYS A 203 -12.43 -1.42 -12.04
N MET A 204 -12.30 -2.73 -11.91
CA MET A 204 -12.61 -3.68 -12.99
C MET A 204 -14.07 -3.55 -13.39
N ALA A 205 -14.37 -3.76 -14.68
CA ALA A 205 -15.74 -3.74 -15.17
C ALA A 205 -16.58 -4.79 -14.42
N GLN A 206 -17.75 -4.38 -13.93
CA GLN A 206 -18.65 -5.27 -13.18
C GLN A 206 -19.01 -6.52 -13.98
N SER A 207 -19.19 -6.40 -15.30
CA SER A 207 -19.40 -7.55 -16.19
C SER A 207 -18.28 -8.58 -16.12
N THR A 208 -17.01 -8.14 -16.09
CA THR A 208 -15.83 -9.02 -15.98
C THR A 208 -15.78 -9.68 -14.60
N VAL A 209 -16.06 -8.92 -13.53
CA VAL A 209 -16.15 -9.46 -12.17
C VAL A 209 -17.21 -10.57 -12.10
N GLN A 210 -18.41 -10.32 -12.63
CA GLN A 210 -19.49 -11.31 -12.63
C GLN A 210 -19.16 -12.56 -13.45
N LYS A 211 -18.46 -12.40 -14.60
CA LYS A 211 -17.98 -13.55 -15.38
C LYS A 211 -17.06 -14.46 -14.56
N TYR A 212 -16.09 -13.89 -13.84
CA TYR A 212 -15.18 -14.69 -13.02
C TYR A 212 -15.86 -15.28 -11.78
N LYS A 213 -16.77 -14.57 -11.12
CA LYS A 213 -17.59 -15.12 -10.03
C LYS A 213 -18.44 -16.30 -10.48
N ALA A 214 -18.95 -16.28 -11.71
CA ALA A 214 -19.69 -17.40 -12.27
C ALA A 214 -18.83 -18.67 -12.50
N LEU A 215 -17.51 -18.60 -12.34
CA LEU A 215 -16.61 -19.76 -12.40
C LEU A 215 -16.37 -20.42 -11.03
N GLU A 216 -16.94 -19.90 -9.94
CA GLU A 216 -16.77 -20.46 -8.60
C GLU A 216 -17.19 -21.94 -8.54
N SER A 217 -16.34 -22.74 -7.92
CA SER A 217 -16.46 -24.21 -7.81
C SER A 217 -15.52 -24.74 -6.72
N ASP A 218 -15.51 -26.06 -6.50
CA ASP A 218 -14.56 -26.71 -5.60
C ASP A 218 -13.08 -26.46 -5.97
N ASN A 219 -12.80 -26.01 -7.20
CA ASN A 219 -11.45 -25.75 -7.71
C ASN A 219 -11.16 -24.25 -7.90
N LEU A 220 -12.13 -23.36 -7.76
CA LEU A 220 -11.96 -21.93 -7.99
C LEU A 220 -12.80 -21.10 -7.03
N VAL A 221 -12.17 -20.14 -6.36
CA VAL A 221 -12.83 -19.21 -5.44
C VAL A 221 -12.53 -17.77 -5.85
N PHE A 222 -13.51 -16.88 -5.70
CA PHE A 222 -13.33 -15.45 -5.93
C PHE A 222 -13.08 -14.73 -4.59
N PHE A 223 -11.99 -13.96 -4.52
CA PHE A 223 -11.60 -13.18 -3.36
C PHE A 223 -11.88 -11.69 -3.58
N GLU A 224 -12.58 -11.10 -2.64
CA GLU A 224 -12.82 -9.67 -2.61
C GLU A 224 -11.55 -8.89 -2.23
N ASN A 225 -11.59 -7.57 -2.41
CA ASN A 225 -10.40 -6.71 -2.29
C ASN A 225 -9.82 -6.65 -0.86
N ASP A 226 -10.63 -6.90 0.17
CA ASP A 226 -10.21 -6.98 1.57
C ASP A 226 -9.48 -8.30 1.89
N GLN A 227 -9.54 -9.30 1.00
CA GLN A 227 -8.88 -10.60 1.15
C GLN A 227 -7.57 -10.71 0.38
N VAL A 228 -7.07 -9.64 -0.23
CA VAL A 228 -5.87 -9.68 -1.08
C VAL A 228 -4.63 -10.20 -0.33
N ILE A 229 -4.39 -9.76 0.91
CA ILE A 229 -3.22 -10.25 1.68
C ILE A 229 -3.31 -11.76 1.94
N GLU A 230 -4.51 -12.26 2.25
CA GLU A 230 -4.74 -13.70 2.40
C GLU A 230 -4.45 -14.43 1.08
N ALA A 231 -4.93 -13.90 -0.06
CA ALA A 231 -4.67 -14.50 -1.37
C ALA A 231 -3.18 -14.57 -1.69
N LEU A 232 -2.42 -13.51 -1.41
CA LEU A 232 -0.96 -13.45 -1.63
C LEU A 232 -0.21 -14.50 -0.79
N HIS A 233 -0.61 -14.70 0.45
CA HIS A 233 -0.01 -15.70 1.33
C HIS A 233 -0.42 -17.12 0.99
N ARG A 234 -1.69 -17.32 0.64
CA ARG A 234 -2.24 -18.62 0.30
C ARG A 234 -1.66 -19.18 -1.00
N ALA A 235 -1.46 -18.33 -2.01
CA ALA A 235 -1.02 -18.78 -3.32
C ALA A 235 0.46 -19.17 -3.35
N ASP A 236 0.78 -20.23 -4.09
CA ASP A 236 2.15 -20.66 -4.36
C ASP A 236 2.76 -19.88 -5.53
N ILE A 237 1.92 -19.56 -6.52
CA ILE A 237 2.29 -18.76 -7.70
C ILE A 237 1.20 -17.71 -8.01
N MET A 238 1.59 -16.64 -8.69
CA MET A 238 0.67 -15.63 -9.19
C MET A 238 0.68 -15.60 -10.72
N ILE A 239 -0.48 -15.42 -11.32
CA ILE A 239 -0.66 -15.05 -12.72
C ILE A 239 -1.24 -13.64 -12.73
N CYS A 240 -0.56 -12.72 -13.41
CA CYS A 240 -1.09 -11.36 -13.57
C CYS A 240 -0.74 -10.73 -14.92
N ASP A 241 -1.05 -9.44 -15.05
CA ASP A 241 -0.68 -8.62 -16.20
C ASP A 241 0.33 -7.53 -15.79
N ASN A 242 -0.02 -6.27 -16.02
CA ASN A 242 0.71 -5.08 -15.62
C ASN A 242 0.24 -4.53 -14.26
N SER A 243 -0.60 -5.26 -13.53
CA SER A 243 -1.09 -4.95 -12.19
C SER A 243 0.05 -4.78 -11.19
N SER A 244 0.02 -3.78 -10.33
CA SER A 244 1.07 -3.57 -9.32
C SER A 244 1.07 -4.61 -8.21
N VAL A 245 0.06 -5.47 -8.12
CA VAL A 245 -0.04 -6.49 -7.06
C VAL A 245 1.09 -7.52 -7.12
N PHE A 246 1.72 -7.73 -8.28
CA PHE A 246 2.90 -8.61 -8.38
C PHE A 246 4.04 -8.14 -7.47
N GLN A 247 4.13 -6.83 -7.19
CA GLN A 247 5.24 -6.28 -6.39
C GLN A 247 5.16 -6.85 -4.97
N GLU A 248 3.96 -6.91 -4.41
CA GLU A 248 3.70 -7.51 -3.09
C GLU A 248 3.95 -9.02 -3.11
N PHE A 249 3.59 -9.71 -4.20
CA PHE A 249 3.82 -11.15 -4.32
C PHE A 249 5.29 -11.54 -4.45
N LEU A 250 6.06 -10.80 -5.25
CA LEU A 250 7.51 -10.99 -5.37
C LEU A 250 8.23 -10.74 -4.05
N LEU A 251 7.73 -9.81 -3.21
CA LEU A 251 8.29 -9.56 -1.88
C LEU A 251 8.08 -10.74 -0.91
N LEU A 252 7.16 -11.67 -1.22
CA LEU A 252 7.02 -12.94 -0.52
C LEU A 252 7.95 -14.04 -1.07
N ASN A 253 8.84 -13.71 -2.01
CA ASN A 253 9.74 -14.62 -2.72
C ASN A 253 9.00 -15.73 -3.50
N LYS A 254 7.87 -15.38 -4.14
CA LYS A 254 7.04 -16.34 -4.87
C LYS A 254 7.01 -16.07 -6.39
N PRO A 255 6.97 -17.11 -7.24
CA PRO A 255 7.00 -16.96 -8.69
C PRO A 255 5.80 -16.23 -9.28
N VAL A 256 6.06 -15.33 -10.23
CA VAL A 256 5.03 -14.60 -10.98
C VAL A 256 5.08 -14.97 -12.46
N ILE A 257 3.94 -15.38 -12.98
CA ILE A 257 3.66 -15.48 -14.40
C ILE A 257 2.98 -14.18 -14.83
N THR A 258 3.46 -13.58 -15.90
CA THR A 258 2.82 -12.39 -16.47
C THR A 258 2.29 -12.67 -17.87
N VAL A 259 1.14 -12.07 -18.19
CA VAL A 259 0.49 -12.20 -19.49
C VAL A 259 0.55 -10.85 -20.20
N ASN A 260 1.29 -10.81 -21.31
CA ASN A 260 1.47 -9.61 -22.13
C ASN A 260 1.94 -8.39 -21.31
N ASN A 261 2.92 -8.60 -20.43
CA ASN A 261 3.49 -7.50 -19.65
C ASN A 261 4.28 -6.57 -20.56
N ARG A 262 4.14 -5.26 -20.37
CA ARG A 262 4.81 -4.25 -21.21
C ARG A 262 6.30 -4.10 -20.95
N ALA A 263 6.76 -4.52 -19.78
CA ALA A 263 8.16 -4.47 -19.38
C ALA A 263 8.46 -5.69 -18.50
N PRO A 264 8.58 -6.89 -19.11
CA PRO A 264 8.95 -8.09 -18.39
C PRO A 264 10.29 -7.91 -17.65
N MET A 265 10.39 -8.47 -16.46
CA MET A 265 11.61 -8.50 -15.66
C MET A 265 12.15 -9.93 -15.59
N ASP A 266 13.42 -10.10 -15.23
CA ASP A 266 14.07 -11.42 -15.12
C ASP A 266 13.45 -12.33 -14.06
N CYS A 267 12.69 -11.75 -13.12
CA CYS A 267 11.92 -12.47 -12.09
C CYS A 267 10.51 -12.89 -12.54
N PHE A 268 10.16 -12.69 -13.82
CA PHE A 268 8.89 -13.11 -14.38
C PHE A 268 9.02 -14.28 -15.36
N ILE A 269 7.99 -15.13 -15.38
CA ILE A 269 7.70 -15.99 -16.53
C ILE A 269 6.66 -15.24 -17.39
N ASN A 270 7.09 -14.55 -18.43
CA ASN A 270 6.18 -13.78 -19.29
C ASN A 270 5.71 -14.62 -20.49
N ILE A 271 4.39 -14.73 -20.66
CA ILE A 271 3.74 -15.35 -21.82
C ILE A 271 2.94 -14.31 -22.61
N THR A 272 2.62 -14.64 -23.86
CA THR A 272 1.87 -13.73 -24.74
C THR A 272 0.54 -14.31 -25.23
N GLN A 273 0.38 -15.63 -25.17
CA GLN A 273 -0.82 -16.34 -25.59
C GLN A 273 -1.42 -17.15 -24.43
N PRO A 274 -2.77 -17.19 -24.28
CA PRO A 274 -3.43 -18.00 -23.25
C PRO A 274 -3.04 -19.49 -23.28
N ALA A 275 -2.82 -20.07 -24.46
CA ALA A 275 -2.46 -21.49 -24.60
C ALA A 275 -1.14 -21.87 -23.91
N GLU A 276 -0.27 -20.90 -23.62
CA GLU A 276 1.01 -21.11 -22.93
C GLU A 276 0.83 -21.24 -21.41
N LEU A 277 -0.35 -20.88 -20.88
CA LEU A 277 -0.59 -20.71 -19.43
C LEU A 277 -0.30 -21.98 -18.64
N LYS A 278 -0.74 -23.16 -19.13
CA LYS A 278 -0.48 -24.44 -18.48
C LYS A 278 1.02 -24.73 -18.35
N GLY A 279 1.79 -24.43 -19.40
CA GLY A 279 3.24 -24.63 -19.41
C GLY A 279 3.93 -23.70 -18.41
N ALA A 280 3.54 -22.42 -18.41
CA ALA A 280 4.06 -21.43 -17.48
C ALA A 280 3.73 -21.78 -16.01
N ILE A 281 2.53 -22.28 -15.73
CA ILE A 281 2.15 -22.76 -14.39
C ILE A 281 3.08 -23.89 -13.93
N ASN A 282 3.32 -24.89 -14.77
CA ASN A 282 4.21 -25.98 -14.41
C ASN A 282 5.65 -25.49 -14.16
N GLN A 283 6.14 -24.55 -14.97
CA GLN A 283 7.45 -23.93 -14.76
C GLN A 283 7.50 -23.13 -13.45
N ALA A 284 6.45 -22.38 -13.12
CA ALA A 284 6.38 -21.58 -11.90
C ALA A 284 6.29 -22.46 -10.63
N LEU A 285 5.61 -23.61 -10.71
CA LEU A 285 5.54 -24.60 -9.63
C LEU A 285 6.83 -25.42 -9.48
N SER A 286 7.76 -25.32 -10.43
CA SER A 286 9.08 -25.96 -10.38
C SER A 286 10.15 -25.00 -10.91
N PRO A 287 10.38 -23.87 -10.20
CA PRO A 287 11.18 -22.77 -10.72
C PRO A 287 12.65 -23.15 -10.85
N SER A 288 13.31 -22.63 -11.89
CA SER A 288 14.76 -22.80 -12.04
C SER A 288 15.53 -22.02 -10.96
N PRO A 289 16.77 -22.41 -10.62
CA PRO A 289 17.60 -21.65 -9.69
C PRO A 289 17.74 -20.18 -10.09
N SER A 290 17.93 -19.90 -11.39
CA SER A 290 18.04 -18.53 -11.90
C SER A 290 16.77 -17.71 -11.67
N LEU A 291 15.58 -18.30 -11.79
CA LEU A 291 14.32 -17.60 -11.50
C LEU A 291 14.17 -17.34 -10.00
N ILE A 292 14.56 -18.30 -9.15
CA ILE A 292 14.54 -18.11 -7.70
C ILE A 292 15.47 -16.97 -7.29
N ASP A 293 16.67 -16.91 -7.86
CA ASP A 293 17.67 -15.90 -7.54
C ASP A 293 17.20 -14.50 -7.98
N SER A 294 16.66 -14.36 -9.20
CA SER A 294 16.11 -13.08 -9.66
C SER A 294 14.90 -12.61 -8.84
N ILE A 295 14.06 -13.53 -8.34
CA ILE A 295 12.98 -13.20 -7.39
C ILE A 295 13.55 -12.68 -6.07
N LYS A 296 14.57 -13.33 -5.51
CA LYS A 296 15.20 -12.89 -4.23
C LYS A 296 15.85 -11.53 -4.34
N GLU A 297 16.42 -11.19 -5.50
CA GLU A 297 17.02 -9.88 -5.77
C GLU A 297 15.97 -8.75 -5.87
N TYR A 298 14.72 -9.09 -6.19
CA TYR A 298 13.66 -8.10 -6.38
C TYR A 298 13.41 -7.25 -5.13
N GLY A 299 13.23 -7.87 -3.97
CA GLY A 299 12.90 -7.14 -2.73
C GLY A 299 13.93 -6.07 -2.35
N PRO A 300 15.22 -6.43 -2.23
CA PRO A 300 16.30 -5.49 -1.96
C PRO A 300 16.43 -4.36 -2.99
N SER A 301 16.08 -4.61 -4.26
CA SER A 301 16.09 -3.58 -5.31
C SER A 301 15.01 -2.50 -5.10
N VAL A 302 13.94 -2.83 -4.39
CA VAL A 302 12.77 -1.98 -4.18
C VAL A 302 12.84 -1.21 -2.86
N THR A 303 13.21 -1.90 -1.77
CA THR A 303 13.24 -1.30 -0.44
C THR A 303 14.30 -1.96 0.46
N PRO A 304 15.00 -1.20 1.31
CA PRO A 304 15.96 -1.77 2.26
C PRO A 304 15.29 -2.44 3.47
N TYR A 305 13.95 -2.34 3.59
CA TYR A 305 13.23 -2.82 4.77
C TYR A 305 12.22 -3.91 4.41
N LEU A 306 12.63 -5.16 4.64
CA LEU A 306 11.82 -6.36 4.43
C LEU A 306 11.40 -7.04 5.75
N ASP A 307 11.41 -6.27 6.85
CA ASP A 307 11.22 -6.80 8.21
C ASP A 307 9.80 -6.57 8.78
N GLY A 308 8.92 -5.93 8.01
CA GLY A 308 7.55 -5.63 8.42
C GLY A 308 7.45 -4.66 9.62
N LYS A 309 8.43 -3.74 9.73
CA LYS A 309 8.50 -2.73 10.82
C LYS A 309 8.54 -1.29 10.29
N SER A 310 8.02 -1.05 9.09
CA SER A 310 8.01 0.30 8.51
C SER A 310 7.14 1.27 9.30
N SER A 311 6.02 0.82 9.85
CA SER A 311 5.15 1.66 10.69
C SER A 311 5.82 2.08 11.99
N LEU A 312 6.63 1.21 12.58
CA LEU A 312 7.45 1.56 13.74
C LEU A 312 8.45 2.66 13.40
N ARG A 313 9.16 2.54 12.27
CA ARG A 313 10.07 3.60 11.80
C ARG A 313 9.35 4.92 11.52
N VAL A 314 8.15 4.85 10.93
CA VAL A 314 7.30 6.03 10.71
C VAL A 314 6.94 6.70 12.02
N VAL A 315 6.42 5.96 13.00
CA VAL A 315 6.05 6.51 14.31
C VAL A 315 7.28 7.09 15.02
N SER A 316 8.41 6.38 15.04
CA SER A 316 9.65 6.90 15.64
C SER A 316 10.18 8.16 14.96
N ALA A 317 10.04 8.28 13.63
CA ALA A 317 10.42 9.52 12.92
C ALA A 317 9.53 10.70 13.32
N VAL A 318 8.24 10.46 13.56
CA VAL A 318 7.29 11.47 14.05
C VAL A 318 7.60 11.86 15.48
N GLU A 319 7.82 10.90 16.38
CA GLU A 319 8.21 11.15 17.77
C GLU A 319 9.46 12.04 17.84
N GLY A 320 10.52 11.64 17.15
CA GLY A 320 11.77 12.42 17.12
C GLY A 320 11.58 13.82 16.54
N MET A 321 10.60 14.03 15.67
CA MET A 321 10.27 15.35 15.14
C MET A 321 9.51 16.21 16.14
N ILE A 322 8.53 15.66 16.86
CA ILE A 322 7.81 16.32 17.95
C ILE A 322 8.79 16.72 19.05
N GLU A 323 9.61 15.77 19.52
CA GLU A 323 10.59 15.97 20.60
C GLU A 323 11.69 16.98 20.22
N SER A 324 11.99 17.14 18.93
CA SER A 324 12.95 18.16 18.47
C SER A 324 12.44 19.60 18.58
N GLY A 325 11.16 19.80 18.96
CA GLY A 325 10.54 21.12 19.02
C GLY A 325 10.31 21.73 17.63
N TRP A 326 9.95 20.90 16.65
CA TRP A 326 9.78 21.33 15.26
C TRP A 326 8.84 22.52 15.13
N VAL A 327 9.27 23.54 14.39
CA VAL A 327 8.49 24.74 14.09
C VAL A 327 8.11 24.73 12.61
N ASP A 328 6.81 24.85 12.34
CA ASP A 328 6.30 24.96 10.98
C ASP A 328 6.86 26.22 10.30
N SER A 329 7.66 25.99 9.25
CA SER A 329 8.24 27.03 8.39
C SER A 329 7.84 26.85 6.93
N LYS A 330 6.78 26.06 6.66
CA LYS A 330 6.28 25.82 5.31
C LYS A 330 5.81 27.10 4.65
N PRO A 331 5.91 27.19 3.31
CA PRO A 331 5.34 28.31 2.58
C PRO A 331 3.83 28.42 2.83
N LYS A 332 3.34 29.67 2.97
CA LYS A 332 1.94 29.95 3.30
C LYS A 332 0.92 29.33 2.33
N ASN A 333 1.32 29.03 1.09
CA ASN A 333 0.52 28.30 0.11
C ASN A 333 -0.93 28.83 -0.02
N ILE A 334 -1.10 30.15 -0.09
CA ILE A 334 -2.41 30.83 0.06
C ILE A 334 -3.46 30.29 -0.92
N ILE A 335 -3.13 30.19 -2.20
CA ILE A 335 -4.05 29.70 -3.24
C ILE A 335 -4.46 28.24 -2.95
N GLN A 336 -3.51 27.40 -2.57
CA GLN A 336 -3.79 26.00 -2.24
C GLN A 336 -4.65 25.89 -0.98
N ASN A 337 -4.41 26.70 0.03
CA ASN A 337 -5.23 26.78 1.23
C ASN A 337 -6.66 27.23 0.92
N ILE A 338 -6.86 28.23 0.04
CA ILE A 338 -8.20 28.63 -0.41
C ILE A 338 -8.90 27.47 -1.15
N LYS A 339 -8.19 26.76 -2.04
CA LYS A 339 -8.73 25.59 -2.74
C LYS A 339 -9.16 24.50 -1.76
N LEU A 340 -8.35 24.21 -0.74
CA LEU A 340 -8.67 23.21 0.28
C LEU A 340 -9.83 23.65 1.16
N ARG A 341 -9.89 24.91 1.58
CA ARG A 341 -11.03 25.48 2.32
C ARG A 341 -12.33 25.36 1.53
N LYS A 342 -12.30 25.69 0.23
CA LYS A 342 -13.45 25.52 -0.67
C LYS A 342 -13.85 24.04 -0.81
N LYS A 343 -12.88 23.14 -1.02
CA LYS A 343 -13.11 21.68 -1.13
C LYS A 343 -13.77 21.13 0.14
N LEU A 344 -13.31 21.56 1.30
CA LEU A 344 -13.78 21.10 2.62
C LEU A 344 -14.96 21.92 3.16
N LYS A 345 -15.42 22.94 2.43
CA LYS A 345 -16.45 23.89 2.86
C LYS A 345 -16.16 24.52 4.24
N TYR A 346 -14.90 24.80 4.53
CA TYR A 346 -14.44 25.27 5.85
C TYR A 346 -13.78 26.65 5.79
N TRP A 347 -14.44 27.65 6.38
CA TRP A 347 -14.05 29.07 6.31
C TRP A 347 -13.76 29.73 7.66
N LYS A 348 -13.86 28.99 8.76
CA LYS A 348 -13.52 29.50 10.09
C LYS A 348 -11.99 29.65 10.23
N PHE A 349 -11.58 30.59 11.08
CA PHE A 349 -10.18 30.93 11.35
C PHE A 349 -9.74 30.37 12.69
#